data_AF-A0A2V9B4L6-F1
#
_entry.id   AF-A0A2V9B4L6-F1
#
_cell.length_a   1.000
_cell.length_b   1.000
_cell.length_c   1.000
_cell.angle_alpha   90.00
_cell.angle_beta   90.00
_cell.angle_gamma   90.00
#
_symmetry.space_group_name_H-M   'P 1'
#
loop_
_entity.id
_entity.type
_entity.pdbx_description
1 polymer ?
#
loop_
_entity_poly.entity_id
_entity_poly.type
_entity_poly.pdbx_seq_one_letter_code
_entity_poly.pdbx_strand_id
1 'polypeptide(L)'
;MSAAVGDAIKGDVKGAVGDIATGLVGKLFGHGKKDKDAGKKDKPAGSSGSVERGVQATLQNIIESQVQVQALGATLVRGLEELPAAINGLDLAQPVQISPGEQITFTVTPSKPVKAGEPVHVEYDLGGVHVIPDKDAIWKVTLDPKTSESYLTTITVKAPASTFAVPGDDPSRQIASMVVDFDSGVSAELNANKLEAKVDLPHPVVNFVLRKADPGEYRYKLTTVLVNGQQTRDSDWRPPETTTVLFPAVR
;
A
#
# COMPACT_ATOMS: atom_id res chain seq x y z
N MET A 1 -18.69 0.57 2.95
CA MET A 1 -17.52 1.47 2.85
C MET A 1 -17.29 1.74 1.37
N SER A 2 -17.79 2.85 0.82
CA SER A 2 -17.82 3.09 -0.65
C SER A 2 -17.24 4.46 -1.06
N ALA A 3 -16.57 5.15 -0.14
CA ALA A 3 -16.17 6.55 -0.34
C ALA A 3 -14.74 6.73 -0.87
N ALA A 4 -13.86 5.72 -0.82
CA ALA A 4 -12.44 5.89 -1.14
C ALA A 4 -12.07 5.78 -2.63
N VAL A 5 -12.94 5.20 -3.47
CA VAL A 5 -12.63 4.99 -4.90
C VAL A 5 -12.76 6.29 -5.70
N GLY A 6 -13.69 7.17 -5.32
CA GLY A 6 -13.93 8.43 -6.02
C GLY A 6 -12.79 9.45 -5.90
N ASP A 7 -11.96 9.34 -4.86
CA ASP A 7 -10.82 10.25 -4.64
C ASP A 7 -9.49 9.70 -5.20
N ALA A 8 -9.43 8.40 -5.53
CA ALA A 8 -8.25 7.72 -6.06
C ALA A 8 -8.06 7.91 -7.57
N ILE A 9 -9.03 8.53 -8.26
CA ILE A 9 -9.04 8.71 -9.70
C ILE A 9 -9.35 10.17 -10.02
N LYS A 10 -8.30 10.94 -10.33
CA LYS A 10 -8.46 12.21 -11.03
C LYS A 10 -8.35 11.96 -12.53
N GLY A 11 -9.49 11.99 -13.21
CA GLY A 11 -9.51 12.25 -14.64
C GLY A 11 -9.45 13.76 -14.85
N ASP A 12 -8.38 14.27 -15.46
CA ASP A 12 -8.40 15.62 -16.01
C ASP A 12 -9.28 15.59 -17.26
N VAL A 13 -10.55 15.97 -17.13
CA VAL A 13 -11.47 16.12 -18.26
C VAL A 13 -11.20 17.49 -18.89
N LYS A 14 -10.22 17.55 -19.80
CA LYS A 14 -10.08 18.70 -20.71
C LYS A 14 -10.90 18.47 -21.97
N GLY A 15 -12.10 19.04 -21.99
CA GLY A 15 -12.88 19.32 -23.20
C GLY A 15 -13.88 20.45 -22.91
N ALA A 16 -14.02 21.52 -23.68
CA ALA A 16 -13.44 21.86 -24.97
C ALA A 16 -13.48 23.39 -25.22
N VAL A 17 -12.81 23.78 -26.31
CA VAL A 17 -12.84 25.07 -27.04
C VAL A 17 -11.99 26.21 -26.50
N GLY A 18 -10.75 26.26 -26.97
CA GLY A 18 -9.98 27.47 -27.20
C GLY A 18 -9.22 27.30 -28.52
N ASP A 19 -9.48 28.18 -29.48
CA ASP A 19 -8.89 28.23 -30.81
C ASP A 19 -7.41 27.82 -30.88
N ILE A 20 -7.08 26.91 -31.79
CA ILE A 20 -5.79 26.95 -32.47
C ILE A 20 -6.05 27.15 -33.96
N ALA A 21 -6.69 28.29 -34.26
CA ALA A 21 -6.38 29.02 -35.47
C ALA A 21 -5.17 29.93 -35.17
N THR A 22 -3.96 29.36 -35.22
CA THR A 22 -2.74 30.15 -35.44
C THR A 22 -2.03 29.64 -36.67
N GLY A 23 -2.66 29.87 -37.82
CA GLY A 23 -1.92 30.31 -38.98
C GLY A 23 -1.76 31.82 -38.88
N LEU A 24 -0.60 32.30 -38.43
CA LEU A 24 -0.14 33.65 -38.77
C LEU A 24 1.36 33.65 -39.04
N VAL A 25 1.67 33.20 -40.26
CA VAL A 25 2.71 33.85 -41.06
C VAL A 25 2.33 35.33 -41.20
N GLY A 26 3.25 36.20 -40.79
CA GLY A 26 3.52 37.50 -41.41
C GLY A 26 2.49 38.61 -41.25
N LYS A 27 2.91 39.70 -40.61
CA LYS A 27 2.33 41.02 -40.88
C LYS A 27 3.43 42.08 -40.96
N LEU A 28 3.38 42.83 -42.08
CA LEU A 28 3.88 44.21 -42.30
C LEU A 28 5.41 44.30 -42.45
N PHE A 29 5.99 44.70 -43.58
CA PHE A 29 5.73 45.84 -44.50
C PHE A 29 5.74 45.36 -45.98
N GLY A 30 5.05 45.87 -47.00
CA GLY A 30 4.39 47.14 -47.29
C GLY A 30 4.77 47.52 -48.74
N HIS A 31 3.89 47.35 -49.73
CA HIS A 31 3.79 48.11 -51.00
C HIS A 31 2.79 47.47 -51.99
N GLY A 32 1.87 48.29 -52.52
CA GLY A 32 1.55 48.28 -53.96
C GLY A 32 0.33 47.52 -54.51
N LYS A 33 -0.69 48.31 -54.90
CA LYS A 33 -1.55 48.21 -56.11
C LYS A 33 -2.75 47.23 -56.19
N LYS A 34 -3.93 47.89 -56.20
CA LYS A 34 -5.03 47.92 -57.20
C LYS A 34 -5.70 46.64 -57.75
N ASP A 35 -7.03 46.64 -57.55
CA ASP A 35 -8.15 46.35 -58.46
C ASP A 35 -8.23 45.00 -59.19
N LYS A 36 -9.30 44.23 -58.91
CA LYS A 36 -10.44 44.02 -59.85
C LYS A 36 -11.46 42.99 -59.35
N ASP A 37 -12.73 43.36 -59.48
CA ASP A 37 -13.93 42.51 -59.46
C ASP A 37 -13.89 41.38 -60.49
N ALA A 38 -14.39 40.20 -60.10
CA ALA A 38 -15.17 39.30 -60.97
C ALA A 38 -15.83 38.19 -60.13
N GLY A 39 -17.17 38.15 -60.14
CA GLY A 39 -17.98 37.20 -59.38
C GLY A 39 -17.85 35.74 -59.81
N LYS A 40 -18.14 34.82 -58.88
CA LYS A 40 -18.41 33.41 -59.21
C LYS A 40 -19.22 32.69 -58.13
N LYS A 41 -20.50 32.50 -58.46
CA LYS A 41 -21.40 31.35 -58.17
C LYS A 41 -21.43 30.80 -56.73
N ASP A 42 -22.59 30.99 -56.11
CA ASP A 42 -23.11 30.16 -55.03
C ASP A 42 -22.90 28.67 -55.34
N LYS A 43 -22.04 28.03 -54.55
CA LYS A 43 -22.07 26.57 -54.35
C LYS A 43 -22.79 26.33 -53.03
N PRO A 44 -23.77 25.42 -52.98
CA PRO A 44 -24.41 25.10 -51.71
C PRO A 44 -23.34 24.53 -50.78
N ALA A 45 -23.24 25.13 -49.59
CA ALA A 45 -22.46 24.58 -48.49
C ALA A 45 -23.06 23.22 -48.13
N GLY A 46 -22.51 22.15 -48.69
CA GLY A 46 -22.67 20.83 -48.11
C GLY A 46 -22.08 20.90 -46.72
N SER A 47 -22.93 20.93 -45.69
CA SER A 47 -22.45 20.71 -44.33
C SER A 47 -21.94 19.28 -44.30
N SER A 48 -20.62 19.08 -44.48
CA SER A 48 -19.99 17.86 -44.02
C SER A 48 -20.17 17.89 -42.50
N GLY A 49 -21.20 17.20 -42.00
CA GLY A 49 -21.44 17.12 -40.57
C GLY A 49 -20.18 16.56 -39.94
N SER A 50 -19.45 17.40 -39.18
CA SER A 50 -18.34 16.93 -38.39
C SER A 50 -18.87 15.85 -37.44
N VAL A 51 -18.21 14.70 -37.40
CA VAL A 51 -18.54 13.60 -36.48
C VAL A 51 -17.77 13.84 -35.18
N GLU A 52 -18.41 13.56 -34.05
CA GLU A 52 -17.77 13.65 -32.72
C GLU A 52 -16.55 12.72 -32.66
N ARG A 53 -15.37 13.29 -32.33
CA ARG A 53 -14.07 12.58 -32.44
C ARG A 53 -13.65 11.90 -31.14
N GLY A 54 -14.36 12.16 -30.04
CA GLY A 54 -14.05 11.60 -28.73
C GLY A 54 -13.06 12.45 -27.92
N VAL A 55 -12.81 12.02 -26.69
CA VAL A 55 -12.00 12.72 -25.68
C VAL A 55 -10.79 11.87 -25.34
N GLN A 56 -9.59 12.46 -25.38
CA GLN A 56 -8.39 11.82 -24.85
C GLN A 56 -8.40 11.94 -23.33
N ALA A 57 -8.18 10.83 -22.63
CA ALA A 57 -8.26 10.75 -21.19
C ALA A 57 -7.02 10.05 -20.61
N THR A 58 -6.75 10.37 -19.36
CA THR A 58 -5.61 9.85 -18.62
C THR A 58 -6.07 9.40 -17.24
N LEU A 59 -5.71 8.18 -16.86
CA LEU A 59 -5.97 7.60 -15.54
C LEU A 59 -4.63 7.42 -14.82
N GLN A 60 -4.50 8.03 -13.65
CA GLN A 60 -3.30 7.92 -12.81
C GLN A 60 -3.67 7.29 -11.46
N ASN A 61 -2.90 6.30 -11.04
CA ASN A 61 -2.97 5.78 -9.68
C ASN A 61 -2.20 6.71 -8.73
N ILE A 62 -2.91 7.40 -7.84
CA ILE A 62 -2.32 8.35 -6.88
C ILE A 62 -2.22 7.80 -5.45
N ILE A 63 -2.50 6.51 -5.23
CA ILE A 63 -2.45 5.87 -3.92
C ILE A 63 -1.25 4.92 -3.80
N GLU A 64 -0.96 4.46 -2.59
CA GLU A 64 0.17 3.60 -2.25
C GLU A 64 -0.05 2.13 -2.62
N SER A 65 -1.29 1.78 -2.97
CA SER A 65 -1.70 0.43 -3.32
C SER A 65 -1.89 0.28 -4.82
N GLN A 66 -1.68 -0.94 -5.31
CA GLN A 66 -1.91 -1.25 -6.71
C GLN A 66 -3.41 -1.17 -7.04
N VAL A 67 -3.73 -0.59 -8.18
CA VAL A 67 -5.10 -0.55 -8.72
C VAL A 67 -5.23 -1.59 -9.83
N GLN A 68 -6.30 -2.37 -9.80
CA GLN A 68 -6.68 -3.31 -10.83
C GLN A 68 -7.93 -2.82 -11.54
N VAL A 69 -7.87 -2.69 -12.87
CA VAL A 69 -8.99 -2.33 -13.73
C VAL A 69 -9.43 -3.57 -14.47
N GLN A 70 -10.56 -4.15 -14.05
CA GLN A 70 -11.20 -5.30 -14.71
C GLN A 70 -12.20 -4.84 -15.78
N ALA A 71 -12.94 -3.77 -15.46
CA ALA A 71 -13.85 -3.12 -16.39
C ALA A 71 -13.86 -1.61 -16.12
N LEU A 72 -14.01 -0.84 -17.19
CA LEU A 72 -14.16 0.61 -17.14
C LEU A 72 -15.21 1.01 -18.18
N GLY A 73 -16.40 1.35 -17.71
CA GLY A 73 -17.45 1.91 -18.56
C GLY A 73 -17.25 3.41 -18.76
N ALA A 74 -17.69 3.94 -19.90
CA ALA A 74 -17.68 5.36 -20.15
C ALA A 74 -18.96 5.81 -20.87
N THR A 75 -19.47 6.96 -20.47
CA THR A 75 -20.57 7.67 -21.11
C THR A 75 -20.10 9.07 -21.45
N LEU A 76 -20.36 9.52 -22.68
CA LEU A 76 -20.14 10.91 -23.07
C LEU A 76 -21.41 11.70 -22.79
N VAL A 77 -21.31 12.80 -22.05
CA VAL A 77 -22.47 13.61 -21.66
C VAL A 77 -22.40 14.98 -22.32
N ARG A 78 -23.47 15.33 -23.03
CA ARG A 78 -23.67 16.63 -23.69
C ARG A 78 -24.93 17.31 -23.11
N GLY A 79 -24.76 18.17 -22.12
CA GLY A 79 -25.90 18.76 -21.41
C GLY A 79 -26.68 17.68 -20.67
N LEU A 80 -27.89 17.36 -21.14
CA LEU A 80 -28.74 16.27 -20.60
C LEU A 80 -28.74 15.02 -21.49
N GLU A 81 -28.04 15.05 -22.63
CA GLU A 81 -27.94 13.92 -23.54
C GLU A 81 -26.79 13.00 -23.10
N GLU A 82 -27.12 11.73 -22.86
CA GLU A 82 -26.13 10.67 -22.62
C GLU A 82 -25.86 9.90 -23.92
N LEU A 83 -24.59 9.89 -24.32
CA LEU A 83 -24.09 9.22 -25.50
C LEU A 83 -23.28 8.00 -25.07
N PRO A 84 -23.72 6.77 -25.40
CA PRO A 84 -22.93 5.58 -25.14
C PRO A 84 -21.55 5.69 -25.76
N ALA A 85 -20.50 5.42 -24.99
CA ALA A 85 -19.13 5.54 -25.43
C ALA A 85 -18.36 4.22 -25.29
N ALA A 86 -17.28 4.13 -26.05
CA ALA A 86 -16.32 3.03 -26.05
C ALA A 86 -14.94 3.58 -25.71
N ILE A 87 -14.19 2.81 -24.92
CA ILE A 87 -12.80 3.11 -24.59
C ILE A 87 -11.90 2.42 -25.61
N ASN A 88 -11.02 3.20 -26.23
CA ASN A 88 -10.02 2.73 -27.18
C ASN A 88 -8.61 2.96 -26.64
N GLY A 89 -7.70 2.04 -26.93
CA GLY A 89 -6.31 2.13 -26.47
C GLY A 89 -6.08 1.58 -25.06
N LEU A 90 -7.11 1.00 -24.44
CA LEU A 90 -7.01 0.24 -23.20
C LEU A 90 -7.61 -1.15 -23.43
N ASP A 91 -6.76 -2.18 -23.44
CA ASP A 91 -7.19 -3.57 -23.58
C ASP A 91 -7.53 -4.14 -22.19
N LEU A 92 -8.82 -4.41 -21.97
CA LEU A 92 -9.36 -4.99 -20.74
C LEU A 92 -9.74 -6.47 -20.90
N ALA A 93 -9.21 -7.16 -21.93
CA ALA A 93 -9.39 -8.60 -22.09
C ALA A 93 -8.80 -9.40 -20.89
N GLN A 94 -7.84 -8.80 -20.19
CA GLN A 94 -7.36 -9.23 -18.88
C GLN A 94 -7.33 -8.02 -17.92
N PRO A 95 -7.43 -8.24 -16.60
CA PRO A 95 -7.33 -7.15 -15.65
C PRO A 95 -6.01 -6.38 -15.78
N VAL A 96 -6.10 -5.08 -16.04
CA VAL A 96 -4.94 -4.19 -16.13
C VAL A 96 -4.54 -3.78 -14.72
N GLN A 97 -3.23 -3.83 -14.44
CA GLN A 97 -2.66 -3.43 -13.17
C GLN A 97 -1.98 -2.07 -13.33
N ILE A 98 -2.29 -1.13 -12.44
CA ILE A 98 -1.72 0.21 -12.41
C ILE A 98 -1.01 0.38 -11.07
N SER A 99 0.32 0.45 -11.11
CA SER A 99 1.19 0.60 -9.95
C SER A 99 1.03 1.98 -9.31
N PRO A 100 1.42 2.17 -8.03
CA PRO A 100 1.45 3.50 -7.42
C PRO A 100 2.22 4.53 -8.27
N GLY A 101 1.59 5.66 -8.55
CA GLY A 101 2.12 6.74 -9.40
C GLY A 101 2.05 6.50 -10.91
N GLU A 102 1.71 5.28 -11.35
CA GLU A 102 1.62 4.92 -12.76
C GLU A 102 0.42 5.60 -13.44
N GLN A 103 0.60 5.91 -14.73
CA GLN A 103 -0.38 6.63 -15.54
C GLN A 103 -0.62 5.89 -16.85
N ILE A 104 -1.90 5.71 -17.20
CA ILE A 104 -2.33 5.15 -18.48
C ILE A 104 -3.13 6.18 -19.26
N THR A 105 -3.03 6.13 -20.59
CA THR A 105 -3.74 7.05 -21.50
C THR A 105 -4.62 6.24 -22.45
N PHE A 106 -5.85 6.71 -22.68
CA PHE A 106 -6.81 6.09 -23.58
C PHE A 106 -7.70 7.15 -24.23
N THR A 107 -8.53 6.75 -25.18
CA THR A 107 -9.47 7.65 -25.86
C THR A 107 -10.90 7.15 -25.68
N VAL A 108 -11.82 8.04 -25.33
CA VAL A 108 -13.24 7.75 -25.17
C VAL A 108 -13.97 8.28 -26.40
N THR A 109 -14.54 7.39 -27.21
CA THR A 109 -15.27 7.77 -28.43
C THR A 109 -16.72 7.33 -28.35
N PRO A 110 -17.67 8.04 -28.99
CA PRO A 110 -19.03 7.55 -29.10
C PRO A 110 -19.07 6.15 -29.75
N SER A 111 -19.90 5.25 -29.21
CA SER A 111 -20.04 3.88 -29.73
C SER A 111 -20.75 3.83 -31.08
N LYS A 112 -21.43 4.92 -31.46
CA LYS A 112 -22.05 5.11 -32.79
C LYS A 112 -21.69 6.50 -33.31
N PRO A 113 -21.55 6.70 -34.62
CA PRO A 113 -21.30 8.02 -35.18
C PRO A 113 -22.40 9.01 -34.76
N VAL A 114 -22.01 10.07 -34.06
CA VAL A 114 -22.89 11.18 -33.69
C VAL A 114 -22.37 12.47 -34.29
N LYS A 115 -23.29 13.38 -34.61
CA LYS A 115 -22.93 14.71 -35.08
C LYS A 115 -22.18 15.44 -33.96
N ALA A 116 -21.04 16.02 -34.31
CA ALA A 116 -20.31 16.93 -33.44
C ALA A 116 -21.21 18.12 -33.10
N GLY A 117 -21.13 18.56 -31.86
CA GLY A 117 -21.97 19.61 -31.31
C GLY A 117 -21.26 20.28 -30.15
N GLU A 118 -22.01 20.62 -29.11
CA GLU A 118 -21.48 21.19 -27.88
C GLU A 118 -20.42 20.27 -27.24
N PRO A 119 -19.50 20.86 -26.43
CA PRO A 119 -18.51 20.11 -25.67
C PRO A 119 -19.14 18.97 -24.87
N VAL A 120 -18.47 17.82 -24.91
CA VAL A 120 -18.82 16.64 -24.12
C VAL A 120 -17.85 16.49 -22.96
N HIS A 121 -18.34 15.98 -21.83
CA HIS A 121 -17.50 15.44 -20.76
C HIS A 121 -17.69 13.93 -20.66
N VAL A 122 -16.79 13.26 -19.94
CA VAL A 122 -16.85 11.81 -19.76
C VAL A 122 -17.27 11.50 -18.32
N GLU A 123 -18.26 10.64 -18.18
CA GLU A 123 -18.60 9.97 -16.93
C GLU A 123 -18.14 8.52 -16.98
N TYR A 124 -17.51 8.05 -15.90
CA TYR A 124 -16.94 6.70 -15.83
C TYR A 124 -17.72 5.81 -14.87
N ASP A 125 -18.00 4.58 -15.29
CA ASP A 125 -18.41 3.52 -14.39
C ASP A 125 -17.17 2.82 -13.82
N LEU A 126 -16.92 3.07 -12.54
CA LEU A 126 -15.78 2.54 -11.78
C LEU A 126 -16.10 1.22 -11.07
N GLY A 127 -17.26 0.60 -11.33
CA GLY A 127 -17.67 -0.65 -10.67
C GLY A 127 -16.68 -1.81 -10.85
N GLY A 128 -15.92 -1.82 -11.96
CA GLY A 128 -14.88 -2.79 -12.26
C GLY A 128 -13.46 -2.37 -11.86
N VAL A 129 -13.31 -1.31 -11.08
CA VAL A 129 -12.01 -0.82 -10.59
C VAL A 129 -11.84 -1.20 -9.12
N HIS A 130 -10.74 -1.89 -8.82
CA HIS A 130 -10.48 -2.44 -7.49
C HIS A 130 -9.10 -2.05 -7.01
N VAL A 131 -8.99 -1.64 -5.74
CA VAL A 131 -7.69 -1.47 -5.08
C VAL A 131 -7.27 -2.82 -4.52
N ILE A 132 -6.04 -3.24 -4.78
CA ILE A 132 -5.38 -4.38 -4.14
C ILE A 132 -4.57 -3.80 -2.96
N PRO A 133 -5.06 -3.89 -1.71
CA PRO A 133 -4.43 -3.18 -0.60
C PRO A 133 -3.05 -3.75 -0.31
N ASP A 134 -2.03 -2.89 -0.37
CA ASP A 134 -0.69 -3.22 0.10
C ASP A 134 -0.57 -2.78 1.57
N LYS A 135 -0.72 -3.74 2.48
CA LYS A 135 -0.65 -3.50 3.92
C LYS A 135 0.69 -2.92 4.35
N ASP A 136 1.78 -3.32 3.72
CA ASP A 136 3.12 -2.84 4.08
C ASP A 136 3.34 -1.41 3.59
N ALA A 137 2.89 -1.08 2.37
CA ALA A 137 2.97 0.27 1.82
C ALA A 137 2.08 1.25 2.59
N ILE A 138 0.83 0.88 2.86
CA ILE A 138 -0.11 1.68 3.66
C ILE A 138 0.45 1.90 5.07
N TRP A 139 1.00 0.86 5.70
CA TRP A 139 1.57 0.97 7.03
C TRP A 139 2.78 1.92 7.09
N LYS A 140 3.67 1.88 6.09
CA LYS A 140 4.85 2.77 6.01
C LYS A 140 4.50 4.25 5.89
N VAL A 141 3.40 4.59 5.23
CA VAL A 141 2.96 5.99 5.12
C VAL A 141 2.13 6.46 6.32
N THR A 142 1.53 5.52 7.06
CA THR A 142 0.65 5.84 8.19
C THR A 142 1.41 5.95 9.52
N LEU A 143 2.43 5.12 9.73
CA LEU A 143 3.17 5.10 10.99
C LEU A 143 4.31 6.12 10.96
N ASP A 144 4.37 7.01 11.95
CA ASP A 144 5.61 7.74 12.23
C ASP A 144 6.66 6.71 12.71
N PRO A 145 7.78 6.51 11.98
CA PRO A 145 8.81 5.56 12.38
C PRO A 145 9.50 5.93 13.72
N LYS A 146 9.22 7.11 14.28
CA LYS A 146 9.69 7.55 15.60
C LYS A 146 8.79 7.11 16.75
N THR A 147 7.59 6.60 16.48
CA THR A 147 6.70 6.08 17.52
C THR A 147 7.13 4.67 17.93
N SER A 148 7.75 4.55 19.09
CA SER A 148 8.16 3.28 19.70
C SER A 148 6.97 2.56 20.35
N GLU A 149 5.87 2.37 19.61
CA GLU A 149 4.74 1.63 20.15
C GLU A 149 5.09 0.14 20.17
N SER A 150 5.35 -0.38 21.37
CA SER A 150 5.48 -1.79 21.66
C SER A 150 4.27 -2.26 22.46
N TYR A 151 3.81 -3.48 22.22
CA TYR A 151 2.92 -4.17 23.16
C TYR A 151 3.74 -5.16 23.99
N LEU A 152 3.28 -5.43 25.21
CA LEU A 152 3.98 -6.30 26.15
C LEU A 152 3.35 -7.68 26.16
N THR A 153 4.20 -8.71 26.08
CA THR A 153 3.82 -10.10 26.37
C THR A 153 4.46 -10.51 27.69
N THR A 154 3.65 -10.83 28.69
CA THR A 154 4.18 -11.31 29.97
C THR A 154 4.52 -12.80 29.89
N ILE A 155 5.79 -13.13 30.11
CA ILE A 155 6.27 -14.51 30.28
C ILE A 155 6.48 -14.78 31.76
N THR A 156 5.97 -15.90 32.25
CA THR A 156 6.22 -16.39 33.60
C THR A 156 7.29 -17.47 33.57
N VAL A 157 8.50 -17.15 34.05
CA VAL A 157 9.61 -18.10 34.17
C VAL A 157 9.49 -18.85 35.49
N LYS A 158 9.52 -20.18 35.46
CA LYS A 158 9.36 -21.04 36.63
C LYS A 158 10.45 -22.11 36.69
N ALA A 159 10.95 -22.37 37.89
CA ALA A 159 11.82 -23.52 38.16
C ALA A 159 11.26 -24.34 39.33
N PRO A 160 11.26 -25.68 39.26
CA PRO A 160 10.94 -26.52 40.41
C PRO A 160 11.90 -26.27 41.58
N ALA A 161 11.42 -26.41 42.82
CA ALA A 161 12.27 -26.27 44.01
C ALA A 161 13.46 -27.24 44.01
N SER A 162 13.27 -28.43 43.42
CA SER A 162 14.32 -29.46 43.28
C SER A 162 15.50 -29.00 42.43
N THR A 163 15.33 -28.01 41.55
CA THR A 163 16.43 -27.44 40.74
C THR A 163 17.52 -26.79 41.60
N PHE A 164 17.15 -26.24 42.76
CA PHE A 164 18.06 -25.56 43.69
C PHE A 164 18.44 -26.40 44.91
N ALA A 165 18.00 -27.67 44.95
CA ALA A 165 18.34 -28.58 46.04
C ALA A 165 19.83 -28.95 46.03
N VAL A 166 20.39 -29.23 47.21
CA VAL A 166 21.77 -29.70 47.34
C VAL A 166 21.90 -31.08 46.67
N PRO A 167 22.77 -31.26 45.67
CA PRO A 167 23.02 -32.57 45.07
C PRO A 167 23.64 -33.53 46.08
N GLY A 168 23.21 -34.80 46.08
CA GLY A 168 23.68 -35.81 47.04
C GLY A 168 25.10 -36.32 46.78
N ASP A 169 25.63 -36.10 45.58
CA ASP A 169 26.95 -36.54 45.15
C ASP A 169 28.03 -35.45 45.35
N ASP A 170 27.70 -34.18 45.10
CA ASP A 170 28.62 -33.06 45.28
C ASP A 170 27.86 -31.75 45.61
N PRO A 171 27.92 -31.29 46.87
CA PRO A 171 27.27 -30.04 47.27
C PRO A 171 27.77 -28.80 46.52
N SER A 172 28.99 -28.80 45.98
CA SER A 172 29.54 -27.65 45.25
C SER A 172 28.85 -27.42 43.89
N ARG A 173 28.17 -28.46 43.38
CA ARG A 173 27.31 -28.39 42.18
C ARG A 173 25.90 -27.90 42.44
N GLN A 174 25.58 -27.50 43.68
CA GLN A 174 24.30 -26.86 43.95
C GLN A 174 24.18 -25.56 43.14
N ILE A 175 23.03 -25.39 42.50
CA ILE A 175 22.71 -24.15 41.79
C ILE A 175 22.29 -23.09 42.81
N ALA A 176 22.99 -21.96 42.81
CA ALA A 176 22.65 -20.80 43.61
C ALA A 176 21.62 -19.90 42.91
N SER A 177 21.77 -19.71 41.59
CA SER A 177 20.90 -18.84 40.80
C SER A 177 20.85 -19.28 39.34
N MET A 178 19.73 -18.97 38.69
CA MET A 178 19.52 -19.10 37.25
C MET A 178 19.10 -17.76 36.68
N VAL A 179 19.82 -17.28 35.67
CA VAL A 179 19.49 -16.07 34.92
C VAL A 179 19.05 -16.46 33.52
N VAL A 180 17.83 -16.08 33.16
CA VAL A 180 17.27 -16.25 31.83
C VAL A 180 17.32 -14.91 31.12
N ASP A 181 18.18 -14.79 30.11
CA ASP A 181 18.24 -13.63 29.23
C ASP A 181 17.30 -13.85 28.04
N PHE A 182 16.45 -12.87 27.72
CA PHE A 182 15.63 -12.87 26.52
C PHE A 182 16.30 -12.07 25.41
N ASP A 183 16.03 -12.42 24.14
CA ASP A 183 16.57 -11.71 22.97
C ASP A 183 16.08 -10.26 22.85
N SER A 184 15.00 -9.90 23.56
CA SER A 184 14.52 -8.53 23.77
C SER A 184 15.41 -7.69 24.69
N GLY A 185 16.39 -8.29 25.37
CA GLY A 185 17.32 -7.62 26.29
C GLY A 185 16.82 -7.54 27.74
N VAL A 186 15.66 -8.12 28.06
CA VAL A 186 15.16 -8.25 29.43
C VAL A 186 15.63 -9.59 30.02
N SER A 187 15.81 -9.66 31.35
CA SER A 187 16.23 -10.89 32.02
C SER A 187 15.36 -11.23 33.23
N ALA A 188 15.25 -12.52 33.52
CA ALA A 188 14.62 -13.05 34.73
C ALA A 188 15.65 -13.79 35.59
N GLU A 189 15.64 -13.54 36.90
CA GLU A 189 16.43 -14.34 37.85
C GLU A 189 15.52 -15.21 38.72
N LEU A 190 15.91 -16.48 38.85
CA LEU A 190 15.34 -17.47 39.75
C LEU A 190 16.40 -18.00 40.72
N ASN A 191 15.98 -18.29 41.95
CA ASN A 191 16.81 -18.93 42.98
C ASN A 191 15.93 -19.71 43.96
N ALA A 192 16.53 -20.35 44.97
CA ALA A 192 15.80 -21.16 45.96
C ALA A 192 14.66 -20.42 46.68
N ASN A 193 14.77 -19.08 46.83
CA ASN A 193 13.75 -18.25 47.48
C ASN A 193 12.77 -17.61 46.46
N LYS A 194 13.07 -17.73 45.17
CA LYS A 194 12.32 -17.13 44.06
C LYS A 194 12.24 -18.13 42.91
N LEU A 195 11.26 -19.03 43.00
CA LEU A 195 11.01 -20.09 42.01
C LEU A 195 10.21 -19.60 40.80
N GLU A 196 9.69 -18.37 40.85
CA GLU A 196 8.89 -17.75 39.79
C GLU A 196 9.31 -16.30 39.57
N ALA A 197 9.36 -15.88 38.29
CA ALA A 197 9.56 -14.50 37.89
C ALA A 197 8.68 -14.19 36.67
N LYS A 198 8.02 -13.03 36.70
CA LYS A 198 7.28 -12.50 35.55
C LYS A 198 8.14 -11.46 34.84
N VAL A 199 8.19 -11.54 33.52
CA VAL A 199 8.93 -10.62 32.66
C VAL A 199 8.04 -10.18 31.53
N ASP A 200 8.00 -8.87 31.29
CA ASP A 200 7.28 -8.28 30.16
C ASP A 200 8.23 -8.12 28.98
N LEU A 201 7.95 -8.84 27.89
CA LEU A 201 8.72 -8.78 26.65
C LEU A 201 8.11 -7.71 25.73
N PRO A 202 8.87 -6.68 25.36
CA PRO A 202 8.42 -5.70 24.38
C PRO A 202 8.43 -6.29 22.97
N HIS A 203 7.29 -6.28 22.30
CA HIS A 203 7.16 -6.64 20.89
C HIS A 203 6.78 -5.42 20.06
N PRO A 204 7.39 -5.22 18.87
CA PRO A 204 6.98 -4.16 17.96
C PRO A 204 5.52 -4.34 17.50
N VAL A 205 4.69 -3.30 17.62
CA VAL A 205 3.27 -3.33 17.18
C VAL A 205 3.13 -3.70 15.70
N VAL A 206 4.13 -3.39 14.87
CA VAL A 206 4.18 -3.74 13.45
C VAL A 206 4.00 -5.26 13.19
N ASN A 207 4.51 -6.13 14.06
CA ASN A 207 4.36 -7.57 13.87
C ASN A 207 2.92 -8.03 14.07
N PHE A 208 2.21 -7.41 15.02
CA PHE A 208 0.81 -7.69 15.30
C PHE A 208 -0.11 -7.17 14.17
N VAL A 209 0.08 -5.92 13.75
CA VAL A 209 -0.77 -5.28 12.74
C VAL A 209 -0.64 -5.96 11.37
N LEU A 210 0.59 -6.30 10.97
CA LEU A 210 0.85 -6.97 9.70
C LEU A 210 0.53 -8.46 9.71
N ARG A 211 0.07 -9.02 10.86
CA ARG A 211 -0.14 -10.47 11.07
C ARG A 211 1.05 -11.29 10.58
N LYS A 212 2.27 -10.82 10.85
CA LYS A 212 3.45 -11.64 10.60
C LYS A 212 3.34 -12.88 11.48
N ALA A 213 3.70 -14.04 10.94
CA ALA A 213 3.91 -15.22 11.79
C ALA A 213 4.88 -14.81 12.90
N ASP A 214 4.62 -15.24 14.13
CA ASP A 214 5.43 -14.97 15.33
C ASP A 214 5.12 -13.68 16.14
N PRO A 215 3.86 -13.34 16.44
CA PRO A 215 3.55 -12.25 17.37
C PRO A 215 3.93 -12.54 18.83
N GLY A 216 4.62 -13.65 19.15
CA GLY A 216 4.97 -14.01 20.52
C GLY A 216 6.04 -15.08 20.68
N GLU A 217 6.78 -15.42 19.61
CA GLU A 217 7.96 -16.26 19.78
C GLU A 217 9.09 -15.42 20.37
N TYR A 218 9.66 -15.90 21.47
CA TYR A 218 10.84 -15.32 22.12
C TYR A 218 11.96 -16.34 22.11
N ARG A 219 13.20 -15.86 22.11
CA ARG A 219 14.36 -16.71 22.34
C ARG A 219 15.01 -16.38 23.66
N TYR A 220 15.62 -17.38 24.29
CA TYR A 220 16.28 -17.19 25.57
C TYR A 220 17.64 -17.87 25.67
N LYS A 221 18.49 -17.36 26.56
CA LYS A 221 19.74 -17.99 26.99
C LYS A 221 19.68 -18.20 28.50
N LEU A 222 20.12 -19.36 28.96
CA LEU A 222 20.24 -19.65 30.37
C LEU A 222 21.69 -19.49 30.82
N THR A 223 21.86 -18.80 31.95
CA THR A 223 23.09 -18.82 32.74
C THR A 223 22.78 -19.46 34.09
N THR A 224 23.49 -20.54 34.41
CA THR A 224 23.44 -21.21 35.71
C THR A 224 24.64 -20.78 36.54
N VAL A 225 24.41 -20.36 37.78
CA VAL A 225 25.45 -19.99 38.74
C VAL A 225 25.44 -21.00 39.87
N LEU A 226 26.56 -21.67 40.09
CA LEU A 226 26.74 -22.63 41.18
C LEU A 226 27.13 -21.93 42.48
N VAL A 227 26.91 -22.57 43.63
CA VAL A 227 27.28 -22.05 44.96
C VAL A 227 28.79 -21.79 45.11
N ASN A 228 29.62 -22.46 44.32
CA ASN A 228 31.07 -22.25 44.27
C ASN A 228 31.48 -21.07 43.37
N GLY A 229 30.52 -20.35 42.77
CA GLY A 229 30.74 -19.20 41.89
C GLY A 229 31.02 -19.54 40.42
N GLN A 230 31.14 -20.83 40.06
CA GLN A 230 31.25 -21.25 38.66
C GLN A 230 29.96 -20.94 37.90
N GLN A 231 30.12 -20.53 36.64
CA GLN A 231 29.01 -20.18 35.78
C GLN A 231 29.05 -20.98 34.49
N THR A 232 27.89 -21.47 34.08
CA THR A 232 27.70 -22.10 32.77
C THR A 232 26.63 -21.30 32.03
N ARG A 233 26.98 -20.80 30.84
CA ARG A 233 26.08 -20.02 29.99
C ARG A 233 25.89 -20.73 28.65
N ASP A 234 24.67 -20.68 28.15
CA ASP A 234 24.38 -21.14 26.80
C ASP A 234 25.16 -20.37 25.73
N SER A 235 25.75 -21.11 24.79
CA SER A 235 26.36 -20.55 23.57
C SER A 235 25.30 -19.97 22.63
N ASP A 236 24.19 -20.68 22.47
CA ASP A 236 23.17 -20.41 21.46
C ASP A 236 21.83 -20.07 22.08
N TRP A 237 21.04 -19.30 21.32
CA TRP A 237 19.67 -18.97 21.69
C TRP A 237 18.77 -20.19 21.61
N ARG A 238 18.04 -20.48 22.69
CA ARG A 238 17.04 -21.55 22.74
C ARG A 238 15.69 -21.03 22.23
N PRO A 239 14.95 -21.85 21.44
CA PRO A 239 13.57 -21.53 21.09
C PRO A 239 12.67 -21.62 22.33
N PRO A 240 11.47 -21.01 22.29
CA PRO A 240 10.53 -21.11 23.39
C PRO A 240 9.93 -22.52 23.45
N GLU A 241 9.71 -23.04 24.66
CA GLU A 241 8.95 -24.28 24.85
C GLU A 241 7.43 -24.00 24.89
N THR A 242 7.04 -22.84 25.41
CA THR A 242 5.67 -22.31 25.35
C THR A 242 5.70 -20.78 25.21
N THR A 243 4.56 -20.18 24.88
CA THR A 243 4.42 -18.74 24.62
C THR A 243 4.07 -17.89 25.85
N THR A 244 3.83 -18.47 27.03
CA THR A 244 3.43 -17.72 28.25
C THR A 244 4.10 -18.19 29.53
N VAL A 245 4.55 -19.44 29.59
CA VAL A 245 5.24 -20.01 30.76
C VAL A 245 6.52 -20.71 30.32
N LEU A 246 7.66 -20.32 30.89
CA LEU A 246 8.95 -20.91 30.59
C LEU A 246 9.45 -21.75 31.75
N PHE A 247 9.78 -23.02 31.50
CA PHE A 247 10.53 -23.88 32.42
C PHE A 247 11.95 -24.08 31.87
N PRO A 248 12.93 -23.24 32.24
CA PRO A 248 14.27 -23.34 31.67
C PRO A 248 14.95 -24.64 32.13
N ALA A 249 15.21 -25.55 31.18
CA ALA A 249 15.91 -26.79 31.48
C ALA A 249 17.42 -26.55 31.73
N VAL A 250 17.92 -27.03 32.86
CA VAL A 250 19.37 -27.10 33.12
C VAL A 250 19.92 -28.33 32.38
N ARG A 251 21.03 -28.16 31.65
CA ARG A 251 21.73 -29.24 30.95
C ARG A 251 23.03 -29.57 31.65
#